data_AF-A0A2W4QXV3-F1
#
_entry.id   AF-A0A2W4QXV3-F1
#
_cell.length_a   1.000
_cell.length_b   1.000
_cell.length_c   1.000
_cell.angle_alpha   90.00
_cell.angle_beta   90.00
_cell.angle_gamma   90.00
#
_symmetry.space_group_name_H-M   'P 1'
#
loop_
_entity.id
_entity.type
_entity.pdbx_description
1 polymer ?
#
loop_
_entity_poly.entity_id
_entity_poly.type
_entity_poly.pdbx_seq_one_letter_code
_entity_poly.pdbx_strand_id
1 'polypeptide(L)'
;MRVADVLVDIDGIVYATDFNGFDTPMTAYTSAGKQAKFEPWPLWAHLSALSECVVPTRQGVGLSVPAFSRRVLAHSRVSVCLQEDFAPLALWWAGGGAATPKNLGDGWYTCGIVRARLRPWNAGERFMALSHCRSSDETSERFNLSAYLGAMLDASVVALEPSQPLNDLDSSATQSLLNAVIALNMPEAQAAAFPDTPEANRITLRLCKALGWTQDQVWTTPAPELDRVLALLDRVEGEKSRLPIRESGLVQHPDAVVIRIEDD
;
A
#
# COMPACT_ATOMS: atom_id res chain seq x y z
N MET A 1 -16.30 34.59 -23.90
CA MET A 1 -15.15 34.28 -23.02
C MET A 1 -15.75 33.91 -21.67
N ARG A 2 -15.90 32.61 -21.37
CA ARG A 2 -16.36 32.17 -20.03
C ARG A 2 -15.18 32.33 -19.08
N VAL A 3 -15.44 32.91 -17.91
CA VAL A 3 -14.43 33.20 -16.89
C VAL A 3 -13.98 31.85 -16.32
N ALA A 4 -12.68 31.59 -16.34
CA ALA A 4 -12.11 30.54 -15.51
C ALA A 4 -12.13 31.07 -14.07
N ASP A 5 -12.78 30.31 -13.18
CA ASP A 5 -12.99 30.76 -11.80
C ASP A 5 -11.83 30.35 -10.89
N VAL A 6 -11.04 29.35 -11.28
CA VAL A 6 -9.94 28.81 -10.49
C VAL A 6 -8.70 28.55 -11.37
N LEU A 7 -7.54 29.01 -10.90
CA LEU A 7 -6.24 28.68 -11.49
C LEU A 7 -5.60 27.53 -10.71
N VAL A 8 -5.12 26.51 -11.44
CA VAL A 8 -4.36 25.40 -10.87
C VAL A 8 -2.94 25.47 -11.42
N ASP A 9 -1.96 25.68 -10.53
CA ASP A 9 -0.53 25.68 -10.86
C ASP A 9 0.08 24.33 -10.46
N ILE A 10 0.66 23.63 -11.44
CA ILE A 10 1.33 22.34 -11.26
C ILE A 10 2.73 22.48 -11.84
N ASP A 11 3.73 22.55 -10.96
CA ASP A 11 5.15 22.68 -11.32
C ASP A 11 5.43 23.83 -12.31
N GLY A 12 4.74 24.97 -12.15
CA GLY A 12 4.87 26.15 -12.99
C GLY A 12 4.01 26.12 -14.27
N ILE A 13 3.22 25.06 -14.48
CA ILE A 13 2.24 24.96 -15.55
C ILE A 13 0.88 25.36 -15.01
N VAL A 14 0.36 26.49 -15.50
CA VAL A 14 -0.92 27.05 -15.04
C VAL A 14 -2.06 26.62 -15.97
N TYR A 15 -3.09 26.03 -15.38
CA TYR A 15 -4.35 25.70 -16.03
C TYR A 15 -5.46 26.60 -15.51
N ALA A 16 -6.26 27.14 -16.41
CA ALA A 16 -7.47 27.88 -16.05
C ALA A 16 -8.64 26.88 -16.03
N THR A 17 -9.42 26.85 -14.95
CA THR A 17 -10.45 25.81 -14.73
C THR A 17 -11.76 26.39 -14.22
N ASP A 18 -12.85 25.64 -14.39
CA ASP A 18 -14.15 25.84 -13.71
C ASP A 18 -14.31 24.90 -12.50
N PHE A 19 -13.19 24.52 -11.87
CA PHE A 19 -13.15 23.53 -10.79
C PHE A 19 -14.12 23.88 -9.65
N ASN A 20 -15.01 22.93 -9.33
CA ASN A 20 -16.02 23.07 -8.28
C ASN A 20 -16.11 21.82 -7.38
N GLY A 21 -15.01 21.08 -7.23
CA GLY A 21 -14.97 19.81 -6.50
C GLY A 21 -14.67 18.61 -7.40
N PHE A 22 -14.16 17.53 -6.80
CA PHE A 22 -13.71 16.32 -7.50
C PHE A 22 -14.86 15.37 -7.89
N ASP A 23 -16.05 15.60 -7.32
CA ASP A 23 -17.30 14.91 -7.62
C ASP A 23 -18.03 15.50 -8.84
N THR A 24 -17.56 16.66 -9.34
CA THR A 24 -18.14 17.34 -10.51
C THR A 24 -17.17 17.31 -11.70
N PRO A 25 -17.68 17.25 -12.94
CA PRO A 25 -16.81 17.37 -14.11
C PRO A 25 -16.13 18.75 -14.15
N MET A 26 -14.85 18.76 -14.53
CA MET A 26 -14.03 19.98 -14.64
C MET A 26 -13.65 20.23 -16.09
N THR A 27 -13.83 21.44 -16.58
CA THR A 27 -13.26 21.96 -17.81
C THR A 27 -11.95 22.67 -17.49
N ALA A 28 -10.90 22.35 -18.24
CA ALA A 28 -9.60 23.00 -18.10
C ALA A 28 -9.10 23.56 -19.43
N TYR A 29 -8.37 24.67 -19.32
CA TYR A 29 -7.78 25.39 -20.43
C TYR A 29 -6.28 25.60 -20.17
N THR A 30 -5.47 25.35 -21.20
CA THR A 30 -4.04 25.70 -21.18
C THR A 30 -3.85 27.18 -21.54
N SER A 31 -2.65 27.73 -21.27
CA SER A 31 -2.27 29.08 -21.72
C SER A 31 -2.32 29.26 -23.24
N ALA A 32 -2.17 28.17 -24.01
CA ALA A 32 -2.31 28.15 -25.45
C ALA A 32 -3.78 28.08 -25.94
N GLY A 33 -4.75 28.11 -25.03
CA GLY A 33 -6.19 28.06 -25.35
C GLY A 33 -6.71 26.67 -25.70
N LYS A 34 -5.94 25.60 -25.49
CA LYS A 34 -6.42 24.22 -25.65
C LYS A 34 -7.39 23.89 -24.51
N GLN A 35 -8.43 23.13 -24.80
CA GLN A 35 -9.49 22.79 -23.85
C GLN A 35 -9.62 21.28 -23.68
N ALA A 36 -9.80 20.81 -22.45
CA ALA A 36 -10.17 19.44 -22.14
C ALA A 36 -11.23 19.40 -21.04
N LYS A 37 -12.08 18.37 -21.06
CA LYS A 37 -13.03 18.06 -19.98
C LYS A 37 -12.51 16.85 -19.21
N PHE A 38 -12.60 16.92 -17.89
CA PHE A 38 -12.29 15.87 -16.94
C PHE A 38 -13.58 15.40 -16.30
N GLU A 39 -13.87 14.10 -16.41
CA GLU A 39 -14.97 13.48 -15.67
C GLU A 39 -14.49 13.13 -14.26
N PRO A 40 -15.41 13.03 -13.27
CA PRO A 40 -15.07 12.51 -11.95
C PRO A 40 -14.27 11.22 -12.03
N TRP A 41 -13.24 11.11 -11.19
CA TRP A 41 -12.30 9.99 -11.17
C TRP A 41 -12.57 9.08 -9.97
N PRO A 42 -13.40 8.03 -10.15
CA PRO A 42 -13.85 7.17 -9.06
C PRO A 42 -12.79 6.17 -8.59
N LEU A 43 -12.96 5.62 -7.38
CA LEU A 43 -12.08 4.59 -6.82
C LEU A 43 -11.90 3.38 -7.75
N TRP A 44 -12.97 2.88 -8.37
CA TRP A 44 -12.86 1.71 -9.27
C TRP A 44 -11.94 1.99 -10.47
N ALA A 45 -12.02 3.20 -11.03
CA ALA A 45 -11.18 3.61 -12.16
C ALA A 45 -9.74 3.78 -11.70
N HIS A 46 -9.54 4.31 -10.48
CA HIS A 46 -8.24 4.42 -9.85
C HIS A 46 -7.56 3.05 -9.68
N LEU A 47 -8.23 2.08 -9.07
CA LEU A 47 -7.70 0.73 -8.86
C LEU A 47 -7.45 0.00 -10.20
N SER A 48 -8.36 0.11 -11.16
CA SER A 48 -8.18 -0.45 -12.50
C SER A 48 -6.94 0.13 -13.18
N ALA A 49 -6.74 1.45 -13.11
CA ALA A 49 -5.57 2.10 -13.69
C ALA A 49 -4.26 1.66 -13.01
N LEU A 50 -4.25 1.47 -11.68
CA LEU A 50 -3.08 0.94 -10.97
C LEU A 50 -2.74 -0.48 -11.44
N SER A 51 -3.73 -1.33 -11.68
CA SER A 51 -3.51 -2.70 -12.14
C SER A 51 -2.72 -2.78 -13.46
N GLU A 52 -2.90 -1.78 -14.33
CA GLU A 52 -2.31 -1.74 -15.67
C GLU A 52 -1.05 -0.87 -15.77
N CYS A 53 -0.88 0.07 -14.83
CA CYS A 53 0.21 1.06 -14.88
C CYS A 53 1.36 0.74 -13.93
N VAL A 54 1.20 -0.27 -13.08
CA VAL A 54 2.23 -0.73 -12.16
C VAL A 54 3.20 -1.66 -12.89
N VAL A 55 4.49 -1.34 -12.81
CA VAL A 55 5.57 -2.05 -13.50
C VAL A 55 6.63 -2.52 -12.50
N PRO A 56 7.27 -3.67 -12.72
CA PRO A 56 8.43 -4.08 -11.93
C PRO A 56 9.60 -3.14 -12.18
N THR A 57 10.33 -2.80 -11.12
CA THR A 57 11.53 -1.96 -11.13
C THR A 57 12.65 -2.65 -10.36
N ARG A 58 13.88 -2.12 -10.44
CA ARG A 58 15.01 -2.62 -9.64
C ARG A 58 14.80 -2.50 -8.12
N GLN A 59 13.90 -1.62 -7.68
CA GLN A 59 13.58 -1.37 -6.28
C GLN A 59 12.26 -2.03 -5.85
N GLY A 60 11.70 -2.92 -6.67
CA GLY A 60 10.43 -3.59 -6.43
C GLY A 60 9.40 -3.19 -7.47
N VAL A 61 8.45 -2.34 -7.08
CA VAL A 61 7.28 -2.01 -7.91
C VAL A 61 7.20 -0.49 -8.08
N GLY A 62 6.94 -0.02 -9.30
CA GLY A 62 6.86 1.40 -9.62
C GLY A 62 5.62 1.74 -10.44
N LEU A 63 5.15 2.98 -10.33
CA LEU A 63 4.05 3.49 -11.15
C LEU A 63 4.60 4.10 -12.44
N SER A 64 4.15 3.61 -13.59
CA SER A 64 4.39 4.27 -14.88
C SER A 64 3.52 5.53 -14.97
N VAL A 65 4.07 6.66 -14.54
CA VAL A 65 3.39 7.97 -14.55
C VAL A 65 2.80 8.31 -15.94
N PRO A 66 3.51 8.10 -17.07
CA PRO A 66 2.94 8.36 -18.39
C PRO A 66 1.80 7.40 -18.77
N ALA A 67 1.82 6.15 -18.29
CA ALA A 67 0.71 5.23 -18.52
C ALA A 67 -0.52 5.65 -17.69
N PHE A 68 -0.30 6.00 -16.43
CA PHE A 68 -1.36 6.38 -15.50
C PHE A 68 -2.07 7.67 -15.92
N SER A 69 -1.34 8.72 -16.27
CA SER A 69 -1.94 9.98 -16.76
C SER A 69 -2.80 9.75 -18.00
N ARG A 70 -2.34 8.91 -18.94
CA ARG A 70 -3.12 8.53 -20.13
C ARG A 70 -4.40 7.80 -19.80
N ARG A 71 -4.43 6.96 -18.76
CA ARG A 71 -5.67 6.29 -18.31
C ARG A 71 -6.68 7.28 -17.74
N VAL A 72 -6.21 8.23 -16.94
CA VAL A 72 -7.07 9.31 -16.40
C VAL A 72 -7.67 10.15 -17.53
N LEU A 73 -6.85 10.52 -18.51
CA LEU A 73 -7.28 11.29 -19.68
C LEU A 73 -8.23 10.49 -20.59
N ALA A 74 -7.97 9.19 -20.78
CA ALA A 74 -8.80 8.30 -21.58
C ALA A 74 -10.19 8.10 -20.97
N HIS A 75 -10.30 7.98 -19.65
CA HIS A 75 -11.59 7.92 -18.93
C HIS A 75 -12.44 9.17 -19.20
N SER A 76 -11.79 10.33 -19.21
CA SER A 76 -12.44 11.61 -19.53
C SER A 76 -12.59 11.87 -21.04
N ARG A 77 -12.23 10.88 -21.88
CA ARG A 77 -12.29 10.95 -23.35
C ARG A 77 -11.50 12.12 -23.95
N VAL A 78 -10.41 12.53 -23.29
CA VAL A 78 -9.50 13.56 -23.81
C VAL A 78 -8.76 13.01 -25.03
N SER A 79 -8.83 13.75 -26.14
CA SER A 79 -8.18 13.39 -27.40
C SER A 79 -6.68 13.15 -27.21
N VAL A 80 -6.14 12.14 -27.91
CA VAL A 80 -4.72 11.76 -27.86
C VAL A 80 -3.79 12.96 -28.13
N CYS A 81 -4.17 13.84 -29.06
CA CYS A 81 -3.37 15.02 -29.40
C CYS A 81 -3.28 16.08 -28.29
N LEU A 82 -4.11 15.97 -27.24
CA LEU A 82 -4.12 16.86 -26.07
C LEU A 82 -3.51 16.19 -24.83
N GLN A 83 -3.20 14.89 -24.88
CA GLN A 83 -2.86 14.14 -23.67
C GLN A 83 -1.54 14.59 -23.05
N GLU A 84 -0.55 14.97 -23.87
CA GLU A 84 0.71 15.50 -23.36
C GLU A 84 0.53 16.83 -22.63
N ASP A 85 -0.27 17.74 -23.20
CA ASP A 85 -0.52 19.06 -22.61
C ASP A 85 -1.27 18.99 -21.27
N PHE A 86 -2.11 17.97 -21.09
CA PHE A 86 -2.96 17.80 -19.91
C PHE A 86 -2.50 16.70 -18.96
N ALA A 87 -1.37 16.03 -19.24
CA ALA A 87 -0.86 14.95 -18.39
C ALA A 87 -0.60 15.38 -16.94
N PRO A 88 0.03 16.54 -16.65
CA PRO A 88 0.21 16.99 -15.26
C PRO A 88 -1.12 17.21 -14.53
N LEU A 89 -2.07 17.86 -15.20
CA LEU A 89 -3.41 18.10 -14.62
C LEU A 89 -4.17 16.80 -14.37
N ALA A 90 -4.01 15.80 -15.23
CA ALA A 90 -4.60 14.48 -15.02
C ALA A 90 -4.07 13.78 -13.76
N LEU A 91 -2.77 13.92 -13.48
CA LEU A 91 -2.18 13.37 -12.26
C LEU A 91 -2.68 14.12 -11.01
N TRP A 92 -2.76 15.44 -11.07
CA TRP A 92 -3.34 16.24 -10.00
C TRP A 92 -4.81 15.88 -9.74
N TRP A 93 -5.59 15.73 -10.82
CA TRP A 93 -7.00 15.33 -10.77
C TRP A 93 -7.19 13.98 -10.10
N ALA A 94 -6.45 12.96 -10.53
CA ALA A 94 -6.49 11.62 -9.95
C ALA A 94 -5.87 11.54 -8.54
N GLY A 95 -4.99 12.48 -8.21
CA GLY A 95 -4.36 12.63 -6.90
C GLY A 95 -5.22 13.38 -5.87
N GLY A 96 -6.37 13.93 -6.27
CA GLY A 96 -7.34 14.49 -5.33
C GLY A 96 -6.90 15.80 -4.64
N GLY A 97 -6.02 16.58 -5.28
CA GLY A 97 -5.70 17.95 -4.86
C GLY A 97 -5.02 18.10 -3.48
N ALA A 98 -4.20 17.13 -3.07
CA ALA A 98 -3.47 17.10 -1.80
C ALA A 98 -4.32 16.90 -0.53
N ALA A 99 -5.50 16.30 -0.65
CA ALA A 99 -6.31 15.94 0.52
C ALA A 99 -5.59 14.91 1.41
N THR A 100 -5.42 15.25 2.68
CA THR A 100 -4.83 14.37 3.69
C THR A 100 -5.91 13.86 4.65
N PRO A 101 -5.85 12.58 5.06
CA PRO A 101 -6.80 12.07 6.03
C PRO A 101 -6.55 12.68 7.40
N LYS A 102 -7.63 12.99 8.11
CA LYS A 102 -7.55 13.47 9.50
C LYS A 102 -8.23 12.49 10.43
N ASN A 103 -7.48 11.98 11.41
CA ASN A 103 -8.02 11.12 12.46
C ASN A 103 -8.92 11.94 13.39
N LEU A 104 -10.13 11.46 13.63
CA LEU A 104 -11.15 12.06 14.50
C LEU A 104 -11.28 11.36 15.86
N GLY A 105 -10.59 10.23 16.07
CA GLY A 105 -10.76 9.36 17.24
C GLY A 105 -11.71 8.19 16.98
N ASP A 106 -11.67 7.16 17.83
CA ASP A 106 -12.58 6.00 17.80
C ASP A 106 -12.64 5.25 16.45
N GLY A 107 -11.53 5.28 15.71
CA GLY A 107 -11.40 4.69 14.38
C GLY A 107 -12.00 5.54 13.25
N TRP A 108 -12.49 6.75 13.52
CA TRP A 108 -13.02 7.65 12.49
C TRP A 108 -11.96 8.53 11.86
N TYR A 109 -12.08 8.73 10.55
CA TYR A 109 -11.24 9.59 9.74
C TYR A 109 -12.11 10.48 8.84
N THR A 110 -11.70 11.73 8.59
CA THR A 110 -12.23 12.50 7.45
C THR A 110 -11.37 12.25 6.22
N CYS A 111 -12.00 11.88 5.12
CA CYS A 111 -11.39 11.61 3.83
C CYS A 111 -12.04 12.49 2.77
N GLY A 112 -11.59 13.74 2.63
CA GLY A 112 -12.27 14.73 1.79
C GLY A 112 -13.67 15.05 2.33
N ILE A 113 -14.69 14.88 1.49
CA ILE A 113 -16.09 15.15 1.84
C ILE A 113 -16.78 14.03 2.63
N VAL A 114 -16.13 12.86 2.78
CA VAL A 114 -16.68 11.72 3.52
C VAL A 114 -15.97 11.51 4.86
N ARG A 115 -16.65 10.84 5.78
CA ARG A 115 -16.05 10.24 6.97
C ARG A 115 -16.04 8.73 6.82
N ALA A 116 -14.92 8.11 7.17
CA ALA A 116 -14.78 6.66 7.15
C ALA A 116 -14.44 6.16 8.55
N ARG A 117 -15.15 5.12 9.00
CA ARG A 117 -14.75 4.35 10.18
C ARG A 117 -13.87 3.21 9.73
N LEU A 118 -12.63 3.19 10.20
CA LEU A 118 -11.60 2.24 9.82
C LEU A 118 -11.23 1.33 10.99
N ARG A 119 -10.83 0.10 10.66
CA ARG A 119 -10.15 -0.83 11.56
C ARG A 119 -8.89 -1.35 10.87
N PRO A 120 -7.86 -1.77 11.63
CA PRO A 120 -6.80 -2.57 11.04
C PRO A 120 -7.40 -3.89 10.56
N TRP A 121 -6.87 -4.40 9.44
CA TRP A 121 -7.16 -5.78 9.06
C TRP A 121 -6.38 -6.76 9.94
N ASN A 122 -6.92 -7.95 10.10
CA ASN A 122 -6.25 -9.02 10.85
C ASN A 122 -5.25 -9.78 9.96
N ALA A 123 -4.39 -10.57 10.59
CA ALA A 123 -3.36 -11.33 9.87
C ALA A 123 -3.96 -12.36 8.91
N GLY A 124 -5.07 -13.00 9.27
CA GLY A 124 -5.78 -13.94 8.39
C GLY A 124 -6.27 -13.27 7.09
N GLU A 125 -6.90 -12.10 7.20
CA GLU A 125 -7.35 -11.26 6.08
C GLU A 125 -6.18 -10.90 5.16
N ARG A 126 -5.06 -10.46 5.72
CA ARG A 126 -3.85 -10.15 4.96
C ARG A 126 -3.30 -11.38 4.23
N PHE A 127 -3.18 -12.51 4.90
CA PHE A 127 -2.66 -13.74 4.27
C PHE A 127 -3.56 -14.23 3.13
N MET A 128 -4.89 -14.19 3.32
CA MET A 128 -5.85 -14.52 2.27
C MET A 128 -5.71 -13.56 1.08
N ALA A 129 -5.64 -12.25 1.34
CA ALA A 129 -5.44 -11.25 0.29
C ALA A 129 -4.15 -11.50 -0.50
N LEU A 130 -3.03 -11.75 0.18
CA LEU A 130 -1.75 -12.08 -0.46
C LEU A 130 -1.83 -13.34 -1.33
N SER A 131 -2.55 -14.37 -0.86
CA SER A 131 -2.71 -15.62 -1.61
C SER A 131 -3.50 -15.44 -2.92
N HIS A 132 -4.54 -14.60 -2.90
CA HIS A 132 -5.41 -14.38 -4.05
C HIS A 132 -4.86 -13.33 -5.03
N CYS A 133 -4.00 -12.44 -4.57
CA CYS A 133 -3.44 -11.38 -5.41
C CYS A 133 -2.18 -11.80 -6.17
N ARG A 134 -1.79 -13.09 -6.10
CA ARG A 134 -0.67 -13.63 -6.86
C ARG A 134 -1.19 -14.43 -8.04
N SER A 135 -0.76 -14.05 -9.23
CA SER A 135 -0.94 -14.87 -10.43
C SER A 135 0.37 -15.59 -10.71
N SER A 136 0.32 -16.93 -10.72
CA SER A 136 1.39 -17.75 -11.26
C SER A 136 1.15 -17.93 -12.75
N ASP A 137 1.67 -17.03 -13.59
CA ASP A 137 1.85 -17.35 -15.00
C ASP A 137 3.17 -18.12 -15.16
N GLU A 138 3.23 -19.05 -16.12
CA GLU A 138 4.34 -20.00 -16.36
C GLU A 138 5.74 -19.37 -16.49
N THR A 139 5.83 -18.04 -16.62
CA THR A 139 7.09 -17.30 -16.85
C THR A 139 7.38 -16.20 -15.83
N SER A 140 6.43 -15.83 -14.96
CA SER A 140 6.67 -14.86 -13.88
C SER A 140 5.50 -14.86 -12.92
N GLU A 141 5.81 -14.92 -11.63
CA GLU A 141 4.84 -14.56 -10.61
C GLU A 141 4.56 -13.06 -10.69
N ARG A 142 3.28 -12.69 -10.73
CA ARG A 142 2.85 -11.29 -10.76
C ARG A 142 1.98 -10.99 -9.55
N PHE A 143 2.34 -9.93 -8.84
CA PHE A 143 1.55 -9.39 -7.74
C PHE A 143 0.54 -8.37 -8.26
N ASN A 144 -0.74 -8.61 -8.02
CA ASN A 144 -1.83 -7.70 -8.37
C ASN A 144 -2.05 -6.70 -7.24
N LEU A 145 -1.36 -5.55 -7.31
CA LEU A 145 -1.48 -4.48 -6.32
C LEU A 145 -2.90 -3.94 -6.20
N SER A 146 -3.64 -3.83 -7.31
CA SER A 146 -5.00 -3.29 -7.29
C SER A 146 -5.97 -4.17 -6.51
N ALA A 147 -5.90 -5.49 -6.71
CA ALA A 147 -6.70 -6.46 -5.97
C ALA A 147 -6.33 -6.47 -4.48
N TYR A 148 -5.03 -6.32 -4.18
CA TYR A 148 -4.56 -6.28 -2.81
C TYR A 148 -5.05 -5.03 -2.06
N LEU A 149 -4.97 -3.85 -2.70
CA LEU A 149 -5.52 -2.61 -2.15
C LEU A 149 -7.05 -2.67 -2.02
N GLY A 150 -7.75 -3.29 -2.98
CA GLY A 150 -9.18 -3.56 -2.90
C GLY A 150 -9.53 -4.40 -1.68
N ALA A 151 -8.85 -5.54 -1.50
CA ALA A 151 -9.05 -6.41 -0.33
C ALA A 151 -8.73 -5.69 1.00
N MET A 152 -7.70 -4.84 1.02
CA MET A 152 -7.35 -4.04 2.20
C MET A 152 -8.46 -3.02 2.53
N LEU A 153 -9.02 -2.34 1.53
CA LEU A 153 -10.16 -1.43 1.70
C LEU A 153 -11.39 -2.17 2.21
N ASP A 154 -11.75 -3.29 1.59
CA ASP A 154 -12.91 -4.10 1.96
C ASP A 154 -12.81 -4.61 3.41
N ALA A 155 -11.62 -5.02 3.84
CA ALA A 155 -11.39 -5.45 5.22
C ALA A 155 -11.37 -4.26 6.20
N SER A 156 -10.79 -3.13 5.81
CA SER A 156 -10.51 -2.03 6.75
C SER A 156 -11.68 -1.05 6.91
N VAL A 157 -12.51 -0.85 5.89
CA VAL A 157 -13.63 0.10 5.93
C VAL A 157 -14.84 -0.53 6.59
N VAL A 158 -15.21 -0.02 7.78
CA VAL A 158 -16.35 -0.50 8.56
C VAL A 158 -17.62 0.27 8.23
N ALA A 159 -17.51 1.58 8.01
CA ALA A 159 -18.64 2.45 7.68
C ALA A 159 -18.19 3.69 6.91
N LEU A 160 -19.09 4.25 6.11
CA LEU A 160 -18.94 5.52 5.42
C LEU A 160 -20.10 6.46 5.74
N GLU A 161 -19.79 7.75 5.91
CA GLU A 161 -20.75 8.81 6.11
C GLU A 161 -20.45 10.02 5.19
N PRO A 162 -21.40 10.43 4.32
CA PRO A 162 -22.68 9.78 4.05
C PRO A 162 -22.51 8.35 3.51
N SER A 163 -23.53 7.51 3.71
CA SER A 163 -23.51 6.13 3.21
C SER A 163 -23.55 6.12 1.69
N GLN A 164 -22.53 5.56 1.06
CA GLN A 164 -22.41 5.41 -0.38
C GLN A 164 -21.45 4.27 -0.73
N PRO A 165 -21.48 3.74 -1.96
CA PRO A 165 -20.51 2.74 -2.41
C PRO A 165 -19.09 3.29 -2.41
N LEU A 166 -18.12 2.50 -1.93
CA LEU A 166 -16.69 2.84 -1.99
C LEU A 166 -16.23 3.19 -3.41
N ASN A 167 -16.75 2.46 -4.39
CA ASN A 167 -16.39 2.63 -5.79
C ASN A 167 -16.79 4.00 -6.36
N ASP A 168 -17.73 4.70 -5.74
CA ASP A 168 -18.25 5.99 -6.22
C ASP A 168 -17.55 7.19 -5.57
N LEU A 169 -16.59 6.95 -4.67
CA LEU A 169 -15.80 8.02 -4.06
C LEU A 169 -15.03 8.80 -5.14
N ASP A 170 -15.08 10.14 -5.06
CA ASP A 170 -14.27 11.02 -5.90
C ASP A 170 -12.76 10.82 -5.63
N SER A 171 -11.91 11.44 -6.46
CA SER A 171 -10.46 11.25 -6.35
C SER A 171 -9.85 11.79 -5.05
N SER A 172 -10.44 12.84 -4.46
CA SER A 172 -10.00 13.42 -3.20
C SER A 172 -10.29 12.50 -2.03
N ALA A 173 -11.53 12.02 -1.93
CA ALA A 173 -11.94 11.04 -0.94
C ALA A 173 -11.20 9.71 -1.13
N THR A 174 -11.05 9.24 -2.38
CA THR A 174 -10.30 8.03 -2.74
C THR A 174 -8.87 8.10 -2.24
N GLN A 175 -8.13 9.16 -2.56
CA GLN A 175 -6.74 9.26 -2.13
C GLN A 175 -6.60 9.40 -0.63
N SER A 176 -7.44 10.24 -0.03
CA SER A 176 -7.42 10.44 1.41
C SER A 176 -7.72 9.13 2.16
N LEU A 177 -8.67 8.33 1.66
CA LEU A 177 -9.02 7.02 2.23
C LEU A 177 -7.92 5.99 2.05
N LEU A 178 -7.33 5.87 0.85
CA LEU A 178 -6.20 4.98 0.60
C LEU A 178 -5.03 5.29 1.54
N ASN A 179 -4.68 6.56 1.70
CA ASN A 179 -3.64 6.99 2.63
C ASN A 179 -3.97 6.62 4.08
N ALA A 180 -5.22 6.81 4.52
CA ALA A 180 -5.64 6.44 5.87
C ALA A 180 -5.53 4.93 6.12
N VAL A 181 -6.01 4.12 5.18
CA VAL A 181 -6.03 2.66 5.27
C VAL A 181 -4.61 2.08 5.20
N ILE A 182 -3.75 2.63 4.34
CA ILE A 182 -2.33 2.23 4.26
C ILE A 182 -1.62 2.58 5.57
N ALA A 183 -1.76 3.82 6.06
CA ALA A 183 -1.11 4.26 7.30
C ALA A 183 -1.58 3.44 8.52
N LEU A 184 -2.85 3.04 8.54
CA LEU A 184 -3.42 2.19 9.60
C LEU A 184 -2.81 0.78 9.61
N ASN A 185 -2.53 0.23 8.42
CA ASN A 185 -2.06 -1.15 8.25
C ASN A 185 -0.54 -1.29 8.08
N MET A 186 0.19 -0.19 7.91
CA MET A 186 1.65 -0.15 7.69
C MET A 186 2.32 0.92 8.57
N PRO A 187 2.46 0.71 9.90
CA PRO A 187 3.16 1.67 10.75
C PRO A 187 4.65 1.79 10.39
N GLU A 188 5.18 3.01 10.51
CA GLU A 188 6.46 3.58 9.98
C GLU A 188 7.80 2.87 10.27
N ALA A 189 7.82 1.64 10.77
CA ALA A 189 9.05 0.93 11.03
C ALA A 189 8.90 -0.55 10.65
N GLN A 190 8.97 -0.83 9.35
CA GLN A 190 9.37 -2.15 8.87
C GLN A 190 9.64 -2.12 7.37
N ALA A 191 10.88 -2.41 6.98
CA ALA A 191 11.17 -2.97 5.67
C ALA A 191 10.64 -4.41 5.65
N ALA A 192 9.33 -4.58 5.67
CA ALA A 192 8.73 -5.90 5.57
C ALA A 192 8.80 -6.35 4.11
N ALA A 193 9.66 -7.32 3.83
CA ALA A 193 9.47 -8.18 2.67
C ALA A 193 8.06 -8.77 2.80
N PHE A 194 7.28 -8.70 1.72
CA PHE A 194 5.93 -9.26 1.68
C PHE A 194 6.02 -10.77 1.96
N PRO A 195 5.40 -11.28 3.03
CA PRO A 195 5.52 -12.69 3.34
C PRO A 195 4.67 -13.51 2.35
N ASP A 196 5.28 -14.53 1.78
CA ASP A 196 4.62 -15.46 0.87
C ASP A 196 3.69 -16.42 1.64
N THR A 197 2.75 -17.06 0.95
CA THR A 197 1.81 -18.02 1.57
C THR A 197 2.47 -19.22 2.28
N PRO A 198 3.60 -19.80 1.81
CA PRO A 198 4.33 -20.80 2.59
C PRO A 198 4.96 -20.21 3.85
N GLU A 199 5.25 -18.90 3.84
CA GLU A 199 5.81 -18.17 4.97
C GLU A 199 4.73 -17.86 6.00
N ALA A 200 3.47 -17.66 5.62
CA ALA A 200 2.36 -17.50 6.56
C ALA A 200 2.21 -18.70 7.52
N ASN A 201 2.33 -19.93 7.00
CA ASN A 201 2.32 -21.14 7.84
C ASN A 201 3.55 -21.22 8.75
N ARG A 202 4.73 -20.87 8.24
CA ARG A 202 5.96 -20.81 9.04
C ARG A 202 5.88 -19.77 10.15
N ILE A 203 5.37 -18.58 9.83
CA ILE A 203 5.13 -17.47 10.76
C ILE A 203 4.12 -17.90 11.84
N THR A 204 3.01 -18.51 11.44
CA THR A 204 1.98 -19.00 12.36
C THR A 204 2.56 -20.03 13.32
N LEU A 205 3.27 -21.05 12.82
CA LEU A 205 3.90 -22.07 13.66
C LEU A 205 4.98 -21.48 14.58
N ARG A 206 5.77 -20.52 14.09
CA ARG A 206 6.78 -19.82 14.88
C ARG A 206 6.15 -19.07 16.05
N LEU A 207 5.09 -18.31 15.81
CA LEU A 207 4.37 -17.56 16.84
C LEU A 207 3.70 -18.49 17.85
N CYS A 208 3.05 -19.56 17.38
CA CYS A 208 2.46 -20.57 18.27
C CYS A 208 3.52 -21.20 19.18
N LYS A 209 4.70 -21.53 18.65
CA LYS A 209 5.81 -22.10 19.41
C LYS A 209 6.43 -21.11 20.40
N ALA A 210 6.61 -19.85 19.99
CA ALA A 210 7.30 -18.84 20.80
C ALA A 210 6.43 -18.27 21.93
N LEU A 211 5.13 -18.11 21.69
CA LEU A 211 4.21 -17.41 22.60
C LEU A 211 3.18 -18.33 23.25
N GLY A 212 3.09 -19.59 22.82
CA GLY A 212 2.02 -20.50 23.25
C GLY A 212 0.65 -20.14 22.70
N TRP A 213 0.60 -19.30 21.66
CA TRP A 213 -0.65 -18.90 21.01
C TRP A 213 -1.24 -20.04 20.18
N THR A 214 -2.55 -20.00 20.01
CA THR A 214 -3.27 -20.81 19.03
C THR A 214 -3.25 -20.15 17.66
N GLN A 215 -3.46 -20.94 16.60
CA GLN A 215 -3.60 -20.41 15.24
C GLN A 215 -4.70 -19.35 15.15
N ASP A 216 -5.83 -19.56 15.82
CA ASP A 216 -6.95 -18.61 15.84
C ASP A 216 -6.54 -17.26 16.44
N GLN A 217 -5.81 -17.28 17.55
CA GLN A 217 -5.24 -16.06 18.14
C GLN A 217 -4.30 -15.34 17.16
N VAL A 218 -3.41 -16.06 16.49
CA VAL A 218 -2.51 -15.47 15.48
C VAL A 218 -3.32 -14.81 14.35
N TRP A 219 -4.35 -15.47 13.85
CA TRP A 219 -5.09 -15.03 12.66
C TRP A 219 -6.04 -13.87 12.94
N THR A 220 -6.63 -13.83 14.13
CA THR A 220 -7.49 -12.74 14.59
C THR A 220 -6.70 -11.50 15.04
N THR A 221 -5.39 -11.63 15.29
CA THR A 221 -4.54 -10.51 15.69
C THR A 221 -4.44 -9.48 14.56
N PRO A 222 -4.55 -8.17 14.84
CA PRO A 222 -4.26 -7.12 13.86
C PRO A 222 -2.88 -7.32 13.22
N ALA A 223 -2.82 -7.29 11.88
CA ALA A 223 -1.57 -7.56 11.16
C ALA A 223 -0.39 -6.66 11.62
N PRO A 224 -0.58 -5.34 11.87
CA PRO A 224 0.49 -4.49 12.37
C PRO A 224 1.03 -4.88 13.75
N GLU A 225 0.18 -5.46 14.61
CA GLU A 225 0.60 -5.94 15.93
C GLU A 225 1.41 -7.22 15.80
N LEU A 226 0.99 -8.13 14.92
CA LEU A 226 1.73 -9.35 14.62
C LEU A 226 3.11 -9.05 14.03
N ASP A 227 3.20 -8.08 13.12
CA ASP A 227 4.47 -7.58 12.56
C ASP A 227 5.41 -7.06 13.67
N ARG A 228 4.90 -6.28 14.63
CA ARG A 228 5.70 -5.81 15.80
C ARG A 228 6.19 -6.96 16.66
N VAL A 229 5.34 -7.96 16.90
CA VAL A 229 5.70 -9.16 17.67
C VAL A 229 6.81 -9.94 16.97
N LEU A 230 6.71 -10.12 15.65
CA LEU A 230 7.76 -10.75 14.85
C LEU A 230 9.08 -9.99 14.92
N ALA A 231 9.05 -8.66 14.77
CA ALA A 231 10.24 -7.82 14.88
C ALA A 231 10.92 -7.93 16.26
N LEU A 232 10.13 -8.03 17.34
CA LEU A 232 10.66 -8.27 18.68
C LEU A 232 11.28 -9.66 18.84
N LEU A 233 10.65 -10.70 18.27
CA LEU A 233 11.21 -12.05 18.27
C LEU A 233 12.53 -12.11 17.49
N ASP A 234 12.60 -11.47 16.33
CA ASP A 234 13.83 -11.38 15.53
C ASP A 234 14.96 -10.69 16.31
N ARG A 235 14.65 -9.65 17.08
CA ARG A 235 15.62 -8.97 17.94
C ARG A 235 16.13 -9.86 19.07
N VAL A 236 15.25 -10.58 19.75
CA VAL A 236 15.60 -11.49 20.86
C VAL A 236 16.41 -12.69 20.37
N GLU A 237 16.06 -13.26 19.22
CA GLU A 237 16.81 -14.37 18.61
C GLU A 237 18.18 -13.90 18.09
N GLY A 238 18.24 -12.71 17.50
CA GLY A 238 19.49 -12.09 17.06
C GLY A 238 20.46 -11.78 18.21
N GLU A 239 19.95 -11.39 19.39
CA GLU A 239 20.77 -11.20 20.60
C GLU A 239 21.32 -12.53 21.15
N LYS A 240 20.54 -13.62 21.13
CA LYS A 240 21.01 -14.95 21.56
C LYS A 240 22.14 -15.48 20.67
N SER A 241 22.12 -15.18 19.38
CA SER A 241 23.17 -15.61 18.44
C SER A 241 24.47 -14.80 18.55
N ARG A 242 24.48 -13.67 19.28
CA ARG A 242 25.66 -12.82 19.50
C ARG A 242 26.44 -13.16 20.78
N LEU A 243 25.97 -14.12 21.58
CA LEU A 243 26.77 -14.66 22.67
C LEU A 243 27.97 -15.39 22.06
N PRO A 244 29.22 -15.07 22.45
CA PRO A 244 30.38 -15.73 21.90
C PRO A 244 30.27 -17.22 22.20
N ILE A 245 30.36 -18.03 21.15
CA ILE A 245 30.61 -19.47 21.26
C ILE A 245 31.91 -19.56 22.07
N ARG A 246 31.79 -19.90 23.36
CA ARG A 246 32.96 -20.31 24.14
C ARG A 246 33.42 -21.60 23.49
N GLU A 247 34.47 -21.52 22.68
CA GLU A 247 35.23 -22.67 22.25
C GLU A 247 35.82 -23.33 23.50
N SER A 248 35.05 -24.23 24.12
CA SER A 248 35.54 -25.14 25.13
C SER A 248 36.31 -26.26 24.43
N GLY A 249 37.48 -25.92 23.89
CA GLY A 249 38.46 -26.86 23.38
C GLY A 249 39.60 -27.00 24.38
N LEU A 250 39.96 -28.24 24.72
CA LEU A 250 41.11 -28.66 25.53
C LEU A 250 42.49 -28.16 25.01
N VAL A 251 42.50 -27.30 23.99
CA VAL A 251 43.65 -26.69 23.33
C VAL A 251 44.25 -25.53 24.16
N GLN A 252 43.56 -25.04 25.19
CA GLN A 252 44.05 -23.94 26.05
C GLN A 252 44.84 -24.38 27.30
N HIS A 253 45.09 -25.67 27.48
CA HIS A 253 45.93 -26.16 28.57
C HIS A 253 47.18 -26.84 27.99
N PRO A 254 48.37 -26.20 28.01
CA PRO A 254 49.61 -26.79 27.52
C PRO A 254 50.13 -27.95 28.40
N ASP A 255 49.40 -28.33 29.44
CA ASP A 255 49.81 -29.30 30.45
C ASP A 255 48.99 -30.61 30.35
N ALA A 256 48.10 -30.73 29.36
CA ALA A 256 47.25 -31.91 29.20
C ALA A 256 48.06 -33.11 28.69
N VAL A 257 48.42 -34.02 29.60
CA VAL A 257 49.06 -35.30 29.28
C VAL A 257 48.02 -36.26 28.69
N VAL A 258 48.21 -36.63 27.42
CA VAL A 258 47.43 -37.68 26.74
C VAL A 258 48.02 -39.03 27.13
N ILE A 259 47.31 -39.81 27.95
CA ILE A 259 47.65 -41.21 28.21
C ILE A 259 47.05 -42.06 27.08
N ARG A 260 47.90 -42.62 26.21
CA ARG A 260 47.51 -43.67 25.27
C ARG A 260 47.56 -45.02 25.99
N ILE A 261 46.42 -45.68 26.08
CA ILE A 261 46.34 -47.10 26.43
C ILE A 261 46.31 -47.85 25.10
N GLU A 262 47.30 -48.71 24.87
CA GLU A 262 47.30 -49.66 23.75
C GLU A 262 46.74 -50.99 24.29
N ASP A 263 45.68 -51.48 23.66
CA ASP A 263 45.17 -52.84 23.87
C ASP A 263 45.94 -53.79 22.94
N ASP A 264 46.84 -54.58 23.54
CA ASP A 264 47.10 -56.01 23.26
C ASP A 264 48.05 -56.63 24.31
#